data_AF-A0ABD7UQK9-F1
#
_entry.id   AF-A0ABD7UQK9-F1
#
_cell.length_a   1.000
_cell.length_b   1.000
_cell.length_c   1.000
_cell.angle_alpha   90.00
_cell.angle_beta   90.00
_cell.angle_gamma   90.00
#
_symmetry.space_group_name_H-M   'P 1'
#
loop_
_entity.id
_entity.type
_entity.pdbx_description
1 polymer ?
#
loop_
_entity_poly.entity_id
_entity_poly.type
_entity_poly.pdbx_seq_one_letter_code
_entity_poly.pdbx_strand_id
1 'polypeptide(L)'
;MTVTSFSRHRNPWEIVTAELFPRLVDKARENWALENNIFNLGCRGYVGKPGGERENYLTWVRDLANGEYKLPWDENVKIRDGWKYYPDGVQLGPLPK
;
A
#
# COMPACT_ATOMS: atom_id res chain seq x y z
N MET A 1 -3.61 25.49 1.93
CA MET A 1 -4.12 24.69 3.07
C MET A 1 -2.89 24.19 3.81
N THR A 2 -2.59 24.77 4.98
CA THR A 2 -1.49 24.30 5.82
C THR A 2 -1.96 23.06 6.55
N VAL A 3 -1.29 21.93 6.33
CA VAL A 3 -1.58 20.69 7.06
C VAL A 3 -0.53 20.57 8.15
N THR A 4 -0.94 20.76 9.41
CA THR A 4 -0.14 20.36 10.57
C THR A 4 -0.34 18.86 10.76
N SER A 5 0.69 18.07 10.49
CA SER A 5 0.69 16.65 10.86
C SER A 5 1.50 16.48 12.14
N PHE A 6 0.92 15.80 13.13
CA PHE A 6 1.67 15.33 14.29
C PHE A 6 2.50 14.12 13.83
N SER A 7 3.72 14.38 13.37
CA SER A 7 4.63 13.32 12.92
C SER A 7 5.16 12.56 14.13
N ARG A 8 5.16 11.23 14.06
CA ARG A 8 5.90 10.37 15.00
C ARG A 8 7.42 10.48 14.74
N HIS A 9 8.01 11.64 15.00
CA HIS A 9 9.47 11.77 15.04
C HIS A 9 10.03 11.29 16.37
N ARG A 10 11.33 10.95 16.36
CA ARG A 10 12.04 10.46 17.56
C ARG A 10 12.21 11.56 18.63
N ASN A 11 11.78 12.79 18.33
CA ASN A 11 11.75 13.90 19.26
C ASN A 11 10.31 14.09 19.78
N PRO A 12 10.10 14.01 21.10
CA PRO A 12 8.79 14.35 21.65
C PRO A 12 8.45 15.81 21.33
N TRP A 13 7.18 16.05 20.96
CA TRP A 13 6.61 17.38 20.68
C TRP A 13 7.07 18.08 19.41
N GLU A 14 7.69 17.36 18.48
CA GLU A 14 8.05 17.94 17.19
C GLU A 14 6.81 18.29 16.35
N ILE A 15 6.78 19.51 15.83
CA ILE A 15 5.76 19.98 14.89
C ILE A 15 6.39 20.05 13.50
N VAL A 16 5.92 19.19 12.61
CA VAL A 16 6.34 19.19 11.20
C VAL A 16 5.26 19.89 10.38
N THR A 17 5.65 20.95 9.69
CA THR A 17 4.74 21.74 8.83
C THR A 17 5.21 21.71 7.38
N ALA A 18 4.26 21.53 6.45
CA ALA A 18 4.52 21.68 5.02
C ALA A 18 3.28 22.26 4.31
N GLU A 19 3.51 22.90 3.18
CA GLU A 19 2.44 23.27 2.26
C GLU A 19 2.17 22.13 1.28
N LEU A 20 0.89 21.82 1.07
CA LEU A 20 0.47 20.81 0.11
C LEU A 20 -0.35 21.46 -1.01
N PHE A 21 -0.09 21.00 -2.23
CA PHE A 21 -0.79 21.45 -3.44
C PHE A 21 -1.47 20.25 -4.13
N PRO A 22 -2.64 19.78 -3.63
CA PRO A 22 -3.29 18.58 -4.16
C PRO A 22 -3.55 18.62 -5.66
N ARG A 23 -3.91 19.80 -6.19
CA ARG A 23 -4.20 19.96 -7.63
C ARG A 23 -2.98 19.68 -8.52
N LEU A 24 -1.76 19.89 -8.03
CA LEU A 24 -0.55 19.56 -8.80
C LEU A 24 -0.40 18.04 -8.95
N VAL A 25 -0.83 17.27 -7.96
CA VAL A 25 -0.85 15.80 -8.01
C VAL A 25 -1.87 15.29 -9.03
N ASP A 26 -3.06 15.88 -9.08
CA ASP A 26 -4.08 15.54 -10.09
C ASP A 26 -3.54 15.81 -11.50
N LYS A 27 -2.94 16.99 -11.71
CA LYS A 27 -2.29 17.32 -12.98
C LYS A 27 -1.17 16.34 -13.33
N ALA A 28 -0.37 15.90 -12.38
CA ALA A 28 0.66 14.90 -12.63
C ALA A 28 0.05 13.57 -13.08
N ARG A 29 -1.01 13.09 -12.42
CA ARG A 29 -1.72 11.85 -12.79
C ARG A 29 -2.35 11.90 -14.18
N GLU A 30 -2.85 13.05 -14.59
CA GLU A 30 -3.46 13.24 -15.92
C GLU A 30 -2.44 13.41 -17.04
N ASN A 31 -1.32 14.08 -16.76
CA ASN A 31 -0.43 14.59 -17.82
C ASN A 31 0.94 13.90 -17.88
N TRP A 32 1.41 13.27 -16.80
CA TRP A 32 2.69 12.56 -16.83
C TRP A 32 2.55 11.27 -17.64
N ALA A 33 3.60 10.93 -18.38
CA ALA A 33 3.67 9.73 -19.19
C ALA A 33 4.64 8.70 -18.57
N LEU A 34 5.93 9.02 -18.54
CA LEU A 34 6.99 8.09 -18.11
C LEU A 34 6.83 7.70 -16.64
N GLU A 35 6.62 8.67 -15.76
CA GLU A 35 6.51 8.46 -14.31
C GLU A 35 5.07 8.13 -13.86
N ASN A 36 4.15 7.90 -14.79
CA ASN A 36 2.76 7.57 -14.47
C ASN A 36 2.59 6.09 -14.13
N ASN A 37 3.30 5.66 -13.10
CA ASN A 37 3.38 4.24 -12.71
C ASN A 37 2.02 3.64 -12.34
N ILE A 38 1.12 4.45 -11.79
CA ILE A 38 -0.24 4.02 -11.44
C ILE A 38 -1.06 3.65 -12.69
N PHE A 39 -0.88 4.38 -13.79
CA PHE A 39 -1.47 4.04 -15.08
C PHE A 39 -0.74 2.87 -15.75
N ASN A 40 0.60 2.91 -15.74
CA ASN A 40 1.45 1.89 -16.37
C ASN A 40 1.22 0.48 -15.81
N LEU A 41 0.84 0.36 -14.53
CA LEU A 41 0.54 -0.91 -13.89
C LEU A 41 -0.55 -1.72 -14.62
N GLY A 42 -1.61 -1.06 -15.08
CA GLY A 42 -2.76 -1.69 -15.75
C GLY A 42 -2.78 -1.56 -17.27
N CYS A 43 -1.90 -0.74 -17.85
CA CYS A 43 -1.87 -0.44 -19.28
C CYS A 43 -0.44 -0.58 -19.80
N ARG A 44 0.05 -1.82 -19.92
CA ARG A 44 1.47 -2.08 -20.16
C ARG A 44 1.84 -1.97 -21.63
N GLY A 45 2.96 -1.31 -21.93
CA GLY A 45 3.50 -1.27 -23.30
C GLY A 45 2.56 -0.63 -24.32
N TYR A 46 1.79 0.40 -23.91
CA TYR A 46 0.77 1.04 -24.75
C TYR A 46 1.31 1.68 -26.04
N VAL A 47 2.62 1.90 -26.15
CA VAL A 47 3.30 2.34 -27.38
C VAL A 47 3.43 1.19 -28.38
N GLY A 48 3.75 -0.02 -27.91
CA GLY A 48 3.92 -1.21 -28.76
C GLY A 48 2.62 -1.98 -29.03
N LYS A 49 1.63 -1.85 -28.14
CA LYS A 49 0.29 -2.44 -28.27
C LYS A 49 -0.76 -1.36 -28.02
N PRO A 50 -1.54 -0.92 -29.03
CA PRO A 50 -2.59 0.07 -28.82
C PRO A 50 -3.54 -0.32 -27.66
N GLY A 51 -3.74 0.59 -26.71
CA GLY A 51 -4.54 0.36 -25.51
C GLY A 51 -3.85 -0.40 -24.37
N GLY A 52 -2.61 -0.85 -24.58
CA GLY A 52 -1.78 -1.56 -23.61
C GLY A 52 -2.21 -3.00 -23.33
N GLU A 53 -1.29 -3.81 -22.81
CA GLU A 53 -1.60 -5.11 -22.25
C GLU A 53 -2.23 -4.95 -20.86
N ARG A 54 -3.40 -5.53 -20.69
CA ARG A 54 -4.20 -5.47 -19.46
C ARG A 54 -4.24 -6.79 -18.71
N GLU A 55 -3.82 -7.89 -19.36
CA GLU A 55 -3.75 -9.19 -18.71
C GLU A 55 -2.75 -9.18 -17.55
N ASN A 56 -3.21 -9.67 -16.40
CA ASN A 56 -2.39 -9.80 -15.20
C ASN A 56 -1.45 -11.01 -15.29
N TYR A 57 -0.15 -10.72 -15.28
CA TYR A 57 0.96 -11.69 -15.28
C TYR A 57 1.59 -11.87 -13.89
N LEU A 58 1.17 -11.08 -12.90
CA LEU A 58 1.64 -11.15 -11.53
C LEU A 58 0.82 -12.22 -10.79
N THR A 59 1.43 -13.39 -10.59
CA THR A 59 0.79 -14.53 -9.92
C THR A 59 0.26 -14.16 -8.55
N TRP A 60 1.06 -13.45 -7.74
CA TRP A 60 0.67 -13.02 -6.41
C TRP A 60 -0.59 -12.14 -6.38
N VAL A 61 -0.85 -11.34 -7.42
CA VAL A 61 -2.07 -10.52 -7.53
C VAL A 61 -3.28 -11.42 -7.75
N ARG A 62 -3.13 -12.46 -8.57
CA ARG A 62 -4.17 -13.47 -8.82
C ARG A 62 -4.45 -14.26 -7.54
N ASP A 63 -3.41 -14.75 -6.88
CA ASP A 63 -3.52 -15.53 -5.66
C ASP A 63 -4.17 -14.68 -4.55
N LEU A 64 -3.77 -13.42 -4.42
CA LEU A 64 -4.38 -12.49 -3.46
C LEU A 64 -5.86 -12.22 -3.75
N ALA A 65 -6.22 -11.99 -5.03
CA ALA A 65 -7.61 -11.78 -5.43
C ALA A 65 -8.49 -13.02 -5.19
N ASN A 66 -7.91 -14.22 -5.29
CA ASN A 66 -8.59 -15.49 -5.02
C ASN A 66 -8.60 -15.88 -3.54
N GLY A 67 -7.90 -15.15 -2.67
CA GLY A 67 -7.73 -15.52 -1.26
C GLY A 67 -6.76 -16.68 -1.02
N GLU A 68 -5.93 -17.00 -2.01
CA GLU A 68 -4.97 -18.13 -2.03
C GLU A 68 -3.51 -17.66 -1.87
N TYR A 69 -3.27 -16.40 -1.48
CA TYR A 69 -1.92 -15.85 -1.29
C TYR A 69 -1.10 -16.68 -0.29
N LYS A 70 -0.06 -17.36 -0.78
CA LYS A 70 0.86 -18.17 0.04
C LYS A 70 2.30 -17.96 -0.41
N LEU A 71 3.18 -17.69 0.56
CA LEU A 71 4.62 -17.60 0.30
C LEU A 71 5.26 -18.99 0.19
N PRO A 72 6.30 -19.18 -0.63
CA PRO A 72 7.00 -20.47 -0.73
C PRO A 72 7.60 -20.97 0.59
N TRP A 73 7.93 -20.06 1.51
CA TRP A 73 8.47 -20.37 2.85
C TRP A 73 7.47 -20.11 3.97
N ASP A 74 6.18 -20.05 3.68
CA ASP A 74 5.11 -19.78 4.66
C ASP A 74 5.19 -20.70 5.89
N GLU A 75 5.62 -21.95 5.69
CA GLU A 75 5.81 -22.95 6.74
C GLU A 75 6.99 -22.64 7.68
N ASN A 76 7.97 -21.86 7.22
CA ASN A 76 9.14 -21.45 8.00
C ASN A 76 8.92 -20.15 8.80
N VAL A 77 7.76 -19.51 8.66
CA VAL A 77 7.44 -18.25 9.36
C VAL A 77 7.21 -18.55 10.85
N LYS A 78 8.11 -18.05 11.71
CA LYS A 78 8.12 -18.33 13.16
C LYS A 78 7.06 -17.58 13.98
N ILE A 79 6.57 -16.46 13.46
CA ILE A 79 5.60 -15.60 14.15
C ILE A 79 4.38 -15.52 13.26
N ARG A 80 3.34 -16.26 13.61
CA ARG A 80 2.08 -16.34 12.85
C ARG A 80 0.87 -15.83 13.63
N ASP A 81 1.07 -15.50 14.90
CA ASP A 81 0.03 -15.00 15.79
C ASP A 81 0.66 -14.11 16.89
N GLY A 82 -0.19 -13.61 17.79
CA GLY A 82 0.16 -12.71 18.88
C GLY A 82 0.72 -13.38 20.14
N TRP A 83 1.07 -14.68 20.13
CA TRP A 83 1.42 -15.46 21.33
C TRP A 83 2.47 -14.79 22.22
N LYS A 84 3.44 -14.09 21.63
CA LYS A 84 4.50 -13.40 22.37
C LYS A 84 3.98 -12.25 23.23
N TYR A 85 2.84 -11.66 22.87
CA TYR A 85 2.22 -10.55 23.57
C TYR A 85 0.92 -10.94 24.30
N TYR A 86 0.33 -12.07 23.92
CA TYR A 86 -0.91 -12.60 24.48
C TYR A 86 -0.75 -14.11 24.80
N PRO A 87 0.06 -14.46 25.82
CA PRO A 87 0.36 -15.84 26.16
C PRO A 87 -0.87 -16.62 26.65
N ASP A 88 -1.86 -15.92 27.23
CA ASP A 88 -3.09 -16.51 27.78
C ASP A 88 -4.29 -16.41 26.82
N GLY A 89 -4.05 -16.11 25.53
CA GLY A 89 -5.08 -15.88 24.52
C GLY A 89 -5.44 -14.41 24.33
N VAL A 90 -6.19 -14.11 23.28
CA VAL A 90 -6.50 -12.73 22.88
C VAL A 90 -7.39 -12.06 23.93
N GLN A 91 -6.81 -11.21 24.79
CA GLN A 91 -7.56 -10.30 25.64
C GLN A 91 -8.04 -9.11 24.79
N LEU A 92 -9.00 -9.36 23.90
CA LEU A 92 -9.71 -8.28 23.23
C LEU A 92 -10.53 -7.55 24.30
N GLY A 93 -10.20 -6.29 24.56
CA GLY A 93 -11.16 -5.38 25.20
C GLY A 93 -12.48 -5.41 24.41
N PRO A 94 -13.63 -5.09 25.04
CA PRO A 94 -14.92 -5.14 24.36
C PRO A 94 -14.85 -4.35 23.05
N LEU A 95 -15.26 -4.98 21.95
CA LEU A 95 -15.35 -4.29 20.67
C LEU A 95 -16.28 -3.08 20.85
N PRO A 96 -15.88 -1.87 20.42
CA PRO A 96 -16.77 -0.73 20.44
C PRO A 96 -18.03 -1.06 19.62
N LYS A 97 -19.20 -0.82 20.21
CA LYS A 97 -20.50 -0.93 19.54
C LYS A 97 -20.67 0.16 18.48
#